data_AF-A0A0F9I732-F1
#
_entry.id   AF-A0A0F9I732-F1
#
_cell.length_a   1.000
_cell.length_b   1.000
_cell.length_c   1.000
_cell.angle_alpha   90.00
_cell.angle_beta   90.00
_cell.angle_gamma   90.00
#
_symmetry.space_group_name_H-M   'P 1'
#
loop_
_entity.id
_entity.type
_entity.pdbx_description
1 polymer ?
#
loop_
_entity_poly.entity_id
_entity_poly.type
_entity_poly.pdbx_seq_one_letter_code
_entity_poly.pdbx_strand_id
1 'polypeptide(L)'
;MEISLKINIHKNQQFSLSIKKHPKIAGLLTSLTNVLKAGCNGVIIKDQDELLQITTFEGAATLSMLQTFIEVAYISFTGYEDAKEPDSKKNTL
;
A
#
# COMPACT_ATOMS: atom_id res chain seq x y z
N MET A 1 -9.53 -0.47 13.74
CA MET A 1 -10.16 -0.79 12.45
C MET A 1 -9.26 -1.78 11.74
N GLU A 2 -9.83 -2.84 11.18
CA GLU A 2 -9.05 -3.90 10.53
C GLU A 2 -9.25 -3.86 9.02
N ILE A 3 -8.15 -3.91 8.25
CA ILE A 3 -8.15 -3.95 6.80
C ILE A 3 -7.51 -5.26 6.39
N SER A 4 -8.29 -6.15 5.79
CA SER A 4 -7.78 -7.45 5.36
C SER A 4 -7.01 -7.30 4.05
N LEU A 5 -5.74 -7.70 4.12
CA LEU A 5 -4.82 -7.78 2.99
C LEU A 5 -4.44 -9.24 2.77
N LYS A 6 -4.58 -9.74 1.54
CA LYS A 6 -4.14 -11.09 1.17
C LYS A 6 -3.13 -11.00 0.04
N ILE A 7 -1.89 -11.42 0.31
CA ILE A 7 -0.81 -11.53 -0.66
C ILE A 7 -0.65 -12.99 -1.05
N ASN A 8 -0.69 -13.31 -2.34
CA ASN A 8 -0.26 -14.61 -2.85
C ASN A 8 0.96 -14.44 -3.75
N ILE A 9 2.01 -15.19 -3.43
CA ILE A 9 3.25 -15.27 -4.18
C ILE A 9 3.17 -16.50 -5.07
N HIS A 10 3.26 -16.31 -6.39
CA HIS A 10 3.18 -17.38 -7.37
C HIS A 10 4.59 -17.74 -7.89
N LYS A 11 4.69 -18.84 -8.63
CA LYS A 11 5.93 -19.20 -9.35
C LYS A 11 6.26 -18.08 -10.37
N ASN A 12 7.55 -17.89 -10.66
CA ASN A 12 8.07 -16.88 -11.62
C ASN A 12 7.90 -15.42 -11.18
N GLN A 13 8.01 -15.13 -9.87
CA GLN A 13 7.95 -13.77 -9.31
C GLN A 13 6.65 -13.01 -9.63
N GLN A 14 5.59 -13.75 -9.93
CA GLN A 14 4.25 -13.18 -10.07
C GLN A 14 3.65 -13.01 -8.67
N PHE A 15 3.06 -11.84 -8.42
CA PHE A 15 2.40 -11.53 -7.16
C PHE A 15 0.95 -11.17 -7.41
N SER A 16 0.09 -11.55 -6.47
CA SER A 16 -1.29 -11.08 -6.41
C SER A 16 -1.60 -10.51 -5.05
N LEU A 17 -2.20 -9.32 -5.02
CA LEU A 17 -2.67 -8.65 -3.82
C LEU A 17 -4.18 -8.45 -3.92
N SER A 18 -4.89 -8.91 -2.90
CA SER A 18 -6.33 -8.70 -2.74
C SER A 18 -6.54 -7.79 -1.52
N ILE A 19 -7.21 -6.66 -1.74
CA ILE A 19 -7.49 -5.66 -0.70
C ILE A 19 -9.00 -5.46 -0.59
N LYS A 20 -9.57 -5.65 0.60
CA LYS A 20 -10.98 -5.33 0.83
C LYS A 20 -11.19 -3.82 0.77
N LYS A 21 -12.15 -3.37 -0.05
CA LYS A 21 -12.47 -1.96 -0.20
C LYS A 21 -13.03 -1.41 1.11
N HIS A 22 -12.55 -0.24 1.49
CA HIS A 22 -13.08 0.49 2.64
C HIS A 22 -13.06 2.00 2.34
N PRO A 23 -14.12 2.76 2.68
CA PRO A 23 -14.21 4.18 2.36
C PRO A 23 -13.01 5.00 2.86
N LYS A 24 -12.50 4.67 4.05
CA LYS A 24 -11.34 5.36 4.67
C LYS A 24 -10.02 5.22 3.89
N ILE A 25 -9.90 4.29 2.95
CA ILE A 25 -8.73 4.16 2.06
C ILE A 25 -9.04 4.21 0.58
N ALA A 26 -10.23 4.66 0.20
CA ALA A 26 -10.55 4.84 -1.21
C ALA A 26 -9.51 5.72 -1.92
N GLY A 27 -9.04 6.79 -1.26
CA GLY A 27 -7.97 7.66 -1.77
C GLY A 27 -6.64 6.92 -1.93
N LEU A 28 -6.18 6.18 -0.92
CA LEU A 28 -4.94 5.40 -0.99
C LEU A 28 -5.00 4.33 -2.08
N LEU A 29 -6.12 3.61 -2.20
CA LEU A 29 -6.31 2.59 -3.24
C LEU A 29 -6.28 3.20 -4.65
N THR A 30 -6.82 4.40 -4.81
CA THR A 30 -6.76 5.14 -6.08
C THR A 30 -5.32 5.51 -6.42
N SER A 31 -4.57 6.07 -5.47
CA SER A 31 -3.16 6.41 -5.66
C SER A 31 -2.31 5.18 -6.01
N LEU A 32 -2.49 4.07 -5.31
CA LEU A 32 -1.83 2.79 -5.61
C LEU A 32 -2.10 2.35 -7.05
N THR A 33 -3.37 2.36 -7.45
CA THR A 33 -3.80 1.96 -8.79
C THR A 33 -3.13 2.83 -9.87
N ASN A 34 -3.04 4.14 -9.65
CA ASN A 34 -2.42 5.06 -10.58
C ASN A 34 -0.91 4.84 -10.70
N VAL A 35 -0.21 4.68 -9.57
CA VAL A 35 1.24 4.41 -9.54
C VAL A 35 1.56 3.11 -10.26
N LEU A 36 0.81 2.04 -9.97
CA LEU A 36 1.02 0.74 -10.61
C LEU A 36 0.78 0.81 -12.12
N LYS A 37 -0.28 1.48 -12.57
CA LYS A 37 -0.55 1.65 -14.01
C LYS A 37 0.52 2.46 -14.73
N ALA A 38 1.14 3.43 -14.06
CA ALA A 38 2.18 4.26 -14.64
C ALA A 38 3.57 3.60 -14.60
N GLY A 39 3.85 2.81 -13.56
CA GLY A 39 5.19 2.32 -13.26
C GLY A 39 5.44 0.82 -13.52
N CYS A 40 4.39 0.01 -13.68
CA CYS A 40 4.52 -1.44 -13.87
C CYS A 40 3.92 -1.87 -15.21
N ASN A 41 4.74 -2.34 -16.15
CA ASN A 41 4.23 -2.88 -17.39
C ASN A 41 3.62 -4.27 -17.13
N GLY A 42 2.40 -4.50 -17.60
CA GLY A 42 1.73 -5.79 -17.39
C GLY A 42 1.11 -5.98 -16.01
N VAL A 43 0.92 -4.91 -15.23
CA VAL A 43 0.01 -4.98 -14.07
C VAL A 43 -1.44 -5.18 -14.55
N ILE A 44 -2.12 -6.14 -13.96
CA ILE A 44 -3.54 -6.41 -14.15
C ILE A 44 -4.26 -5.99 -12.87
N ILE A 45 -5.18 -5.03 -13.00
CA ILE A 45 -6.00 -4.55 -11.89
C ILE A 45 -7.45 -4.90 -12.17
N LYS A 46 -8.06 -5.70 -11.28
CA LYS A 46 -9.48 -6.05 -11.33
C LYS A 46 -10.18 -5.36 -10.17
N ASP A 47 -11.07 -4.46 -10.51
CA ASP A 47 -11.89 -3.76 -9.55
C ASP A 47 -13.23 -4.50 -9.39
N GLN A 48 -13.44 -5.16 -8.26
CA GLN A 48 -14.65 -5.93 -7.94
C GLN A 48 -15.46 -5.22 -6.85
N ASP A 49 -16.72 -5.58 -6.65
CA ASP A 49 -17.64 -4.86 -5.76
C ASP A 49 -17.05 -4.59 -4.36
N GLU A 50 -16.51 -5.62 -3.69
CA GLU A 50 -15.93 -5.48 -2.35
C GLU A 50 -14.40 -5.53 -2.31
N LEU A 51 -13.74 -5.78 -3.44
CA LEU A 51 -12.33 -6.16 -3.47
C LEU A 51 -11.59 -5.52 -4.64
N LEU A 52 -10.41 -4.97 -4.36
CA LEU A 52 -9.43 -4.64 -5.38
C LEU A 52 -8.43 -5.78 -5.50
N GLN A 53 -8.30 -6.37 -6.69
CA GLN A 53 -7.27 -7.37 -6.99
C GLN A 53 -6.22 -6.79 -7.93
N ILE A 54 -4.96 -6.90 -7.52
CA ILE A 54 -3.79 -6.47 -8.29
C ILE A 54 -2.97 -7.72 -8.58
N THR A 55 -2.65 -7.98 -9.83
CA THR A 55 -1.75 -9.06 -10.26
C THR A 55 -0.64 -8.46 -11.09
N THR A 56 0.61 -8.80 -10.81
CA THR A 56 1.79 -8.30 -11.56
C THR A 56 2.70 -9.44 -11.96
N PHE A 57 3.37 -9.28 -13.11
CA PHE A 57 4.39 -10.18 -13.64
C PHE A 57 5.81 -9.59 -13.52
N GLU A 58 5.94 -8.36 -13.01
CA GLU A 58 7.21 -7.63 -12.91
C GLU A 58 7.80 -7.71 -11.50
N GLY A 59 8.30 -8.89 -11.13
CA GLY A 59 9.38 -9.09 -10.16
C GLY A 59 9.41 -8.28 -8.85
N ALA A 60 10.62 -8.08 -8.32
CA ALA A 60 10.89 -7.50 -6.99
C ALA A 60 10.49 -6.02 -6.86
N ALA A 61 10.53 -5.23 -7.95
CA ALA A 61 10.21 -3.81 -7.91
C ALA A 61 8.73 -3.55 -7.57
N THR A 62 7.82 -4.35 -8.14
CA THR A 62 6.39 -4.26 -7.80
C THR A 62 6.14 -4.70 -6.36
N LEU A 63 6.85 -5.72 -5.88
CA LEU A 63 6.74 -6.17 -4.48
C LEU A 63 7.13 -5.07 -3.50
N SER A 64 8.23 -4.36 -3.76
CA SER A 64 8.65 -3.23 -2.91
C SER A 64 7.64 -2.09 -2.91
N MET A 65 7.05 -1.72 -4.06
CA MET A 65 5.97 -0.72 -4.11
C MET A 65 4.75 -1.13 -3.29
N LEU A 66 4.38 -2.42 -3.36
CA LEU A 66 3.27 -2.95 -2.57
C LEU A 66 3.57 -2.95 -1.06
N GLN A 67 4.81 -3.27 -0.67
CA GLN A 67 5.24 -3.18 0.73
C GLN A 67 5.15 -1.74 1.26
N THR A 68 5.68 -0.77 0.50
CA THR A 68 5.58 0.66 0.84
C THR A 68 4.12 1.11 0.95
N PHE A 69 3.24 0.65 0.06
CA PHE A 69 1.81 0.94 0.16
C PHE A 69 1.20 0.40 1.47
N ILE A 70 1.53 -0.83 1.85
CA ILE A 70 1.03 -1.44 3.09
C ILE A 70 1.51 -0.66 4.31
N GLU A 71 2.78 -0.22 4.32
CA GLU A 71 3.34 0.63 5.39
C GLU A 71 2.62 1.98 5.49
N VAL A 72 2.44 2.69 4.37
CA VAL A 72 1.72 3.98 4.34
C VAL A 72 0.26 3.82 4.76
N ALA A 73 -0.40 2.76 4.29
CA ALA A 73 -1.76 2.43 4.70
C ALA A 73 -1.81 2.16 6.21
N TYR A 74 -0.89 1.36 6.75
CA TYR A 74 -0.78 1.08 8.18
C TYR A 74 -0.56 2.36 9.01
N ILE A 75 0.34 3.26 8.60
CA ILE A 75 0.58 4.56 9.25
C ILE A 75 -0.70 5.40 9.23
N SER A 76 -1.35 5.50 8.08
CA SER A 76 -2.60 6.27 7.91
C SER A 76 -3.73 5.72 8.78
N PHE A 77 -3.76 4.40 9.04
CA PHE A 77 -4.78 3.77 9.88
C PHE A 77 -4.51 3.84 11.37
N THR A 78 -3.25 3.67 11.76
CA THR A 78 -2.85 3.67 13.17
C THR A 78 -2.68 5.08 13.70
N GLY A 79 -2.69 6.09 12.82
CA GLY A 79 -2.42 7.46 13.21
C GLY A 79 -1.04 7.56 13.84
N TYR A 80 -0.07 6.83 13.30
CA TYR A 80 1.33 6.91 13.73
C TYR A 80 1.81 8.32 13.41
N GLU A 81 1.52 9.25 14.32
CA GLU A 81 2.18 10.54 14.38
C GLU A 81 3.63 10.20 14.62
N ASP A 82 4.47 10.49 13.63
CA ASP A 82 5.92 10.47 13.77
C ASP A 82 6.23 11.10 15.11
N ALA A 83 6.88 10.31 15.98
CA ALA A 83 7.07 10.66 17.36
C ALA A 83 7.58 12.09 17.41
N LYS A 84 6.83 12.96 18.12
CA LYS A 84 7.16 14.35 18.43
C LYS A 84 8.66 14.56 18.32
N GLU A 85 9.10 15.45 17.43
CA GLU A 85 10.47 15.94 17.42
C GLU A 85 10.92 16.10 18.88
N PRO A 86 12.07 15.54 19.29
CA PRO A 86 12.53 15.72 20.65
C PRO A 86 12.62 17.22 20.86
N ASP A 87 11.78 17.72 21.77
CA ASP A 87 11.71 19.10 22.21
C ASP A 87 13.15 19.51 22.49
N SER A 88 13.73 20.24 21.53
CA SER A 88 15.10 20.69 21.63
C SER A 88 15.06 21.69 22.77
N LYS A 89 15.40 21.21 23.96
CA LYS A 89 15.70 22.01 25.14
C LYS A 89 16.74 23.03 24.72
N LYS A 90 16.28 24.18 24.23
CA LYS A 90 17.10 25.36 24.08
C LYS A 90 17.11 26.01 25.45
N ASN A 91 18.02 25.45 26.24
CA ASN A 91 18.55 26.02 27.46
C ASN A 91 18.85 27.51 27.20
N THR A 92 17.98 28.39 27.69
CA THR A 92 18.26 29.82 27.72
C THR A 92 17.49 30.44 28.88
N LEU A 93 18.08 30.37 30.07
CA LEU A 93 18.53 31.51 30.89
C LEU A 93 19.05 31.00 32.24
#